data_AF-A0A355WLS9-F1
#
_entry.id   AF-A0A355WLS9-F1
#
_cell.length_a   1.000
_cell.length_b   1.000
_cell.length_c   1.000
_cell.angle_alpha   90.00
_cell.angle_beta   90.00
_cell.angle_gamma   90.00
#
_symmetry.space_group_name_H-M   'P 1'
#
loop_
_entity.id
_entity.type
_entity.pdbx_description
1 polymer ?
#
loop_
_entity_poly.entity_id
_entity_poly.type
_entity_poly.pdbx_seq_one_letter_code
_entity_poly.pdbx_strand_id
1 'polypeptide(L)'
;NAIITTLDLNKPILVGWSFGSRVIASYLDRFGDTAIAGVVLAGGVITTGKAREDWMVGPSSPGLNRDLYTEDDDLRAAATAKFVRACAFDP
;
A
#
# COMPACT_ATOMS: atom_id res chain seq x y z
N ASN A 1 9.00 13.97 9.64
CA ASN A 1 10.24 13.29 9.23
C ASN A 1 9.91 11.94 8.64
N ALA A 2 10.52 11.55 7.53
CA ALA A 2 10.36 10.20 6.99
C ALA A 2 10.97 9.17 7.96
N ILE A 3 10.42 7.95 7.99
CA ILE A 3 10.95 6.85 8.83
C ILE A 3 12.44 6.60 8.52
N ILE A 4 12.84 6.72 7.26
CA ILE A 4 14.23 6.59 6.80
C ILE A 4 15.17 7.51 7.59
N THR A 5 14.81 8.79 7.76
CA THR A 5 15.61 9.75 8.54
C THR A 5 15.52 9.48 10.04
N THR A 6 14.34 9.12 10.53
CA THR A 6 14.10 8.93 11.97
C THR A 6 14.85 7.72 12.53
N LEU A 7 15.00 6.68 11.72
CA LEU A 7 15.72 5.46 12.05
C LEU A 7 17.17 5.45 11.55
N ASP A 8 17.64 6.55 10.95
CA ASP A 8 18.98 6.68 10.35
C ASP A 8 19.34 5.51 9.40
N LEU A 9 18.40 5.14 8.52
CA LEU A 9 18.60 4.02 7.61
C LEU A 9 19.57 4.42 6.49
N ASN A 10 20.67 3.68 6.36
CA ASN A 10 21.62 3.87 5.28
C ASN A 10 21.12 3.24 3.97
N LYS A 11 20.60 4.07 3.05
CA LYS A 11 20.16 3.69 1.69
C LYS A 11 19.35 2.37 1.64
N PRO A 12 18.19 2.27 2.31
CA PRO A 12 17.38 1.06 2.28
C PRO A 12 16.83 0.76 0.87
N ILE A 13 16.46 -0.50 0.64
CA ILE A 13 15.62 -0.90 -0.50
C ILE A 13 14.16 -0.85 -0.03
N LEU A 14 13.32 -0.13 -0.77
CA LEU A 14 11.88 -0.06 -0.46
C LEU A 14 11.13 -1.16 -1.19
N VAL A 15 10.47 -2.05 -0.44
CA VAL A 15 9.65 -3.13 -1.00
C VAL A 15 8.18 -2.79 -0.79
N GLY A 16 7.45 -2.54 -1.87
CA GLY A 16 6.03 -2.19 -1.84
C GLY A 16 5.20 -3.29 -2.50
N TRP A 17 4.27 -3.87 -1.75
CA TRP A 17 3.27 -4.80 -2.26
C TRP A 17 1.93 -4.09 -2.47
N SER A 18 1.26 -4.36 -3.59
CA SER A 18 -0.08 -3.83 -3.88
C SER A 18 -0.13 -2.29 -3.74
N PHE A 19 -0.82 -1.75 -2.75
CA PHE A 19 -0.87 -0.32 -2.45
C PHE A 19 0.47 0.28 -2.03
N GLY A 20 1.37 -0.53 -1.45
CA GLY A 20 2.71 -0.11 -1.04
C GLY A 20 3.54 0.46 -2.18
N SER A 21 3.31 0.00 -3.42
CA SER A 21 3.97 0.58 -4.60
C SER A 21 3.56 2.03 -4.86
N ARG A 22 2.31 2.40 -4.54
CA ARG A 22 1.83 3.79 -4.65
C ARG A 22 2.44 4.67 -3.57
N VAL A 23 2.61 4.16 -2.35
CA VAL A 23 3.30 4.86 -1.27
C VAL A 23 4.75 5.16 -1.66
N ILE A 24 5.46 4.18 -2.24
CA ILE A 24 6.81 4.38 -2.76
C ILE A 24 6.83 5.42 -3.88
N ALA A 25 5.89 5.36 -4.83
CA ALA A 25 5.81 6.35 -5.90
C ALA A 25 5.60 7.77 -5.37
N SER A 26 4.71 7.96 -4.39
CA SER A 26 4.50 9.26 -3.74
C SER A 26 5.73 9.73 -2.94
N TYR A 27 6.47 8.81 -2.32
CA TYR A 27 7.76 9.14 -1.69
C TYR A 27 8.76 9.66 -2.72
N LEU A 28 8.92 8.95 -3.85
CA LEU A 28 9.85 9.34 -4.91
C LEU A 28 9.48 10.68 -5.54
N ASP A 29 8.20 10.94 -5.77
CA ASP A 29 7.70 12.22 -6.29
C ASP A 29 8.02 13.39 -5.35
N ARG A 30 7.91 13.16 -4.03
CA ARG A 30 8.10 14.20 -3.00
C ARG A 30 9.57 14.42 -2.62
N PHE A 31 10.37 13.36 -2.57
CA PHE A 31 11.70 13.35 -1.92
C PHE A 31 12.84 12.85 -2.83
N GLY A 32 12.53 12.32 -4.02
CA GLY A 32 13.50 11.68 -4.89
C GLY A 32 14.06 10.36 -4.32
N ASP A 33 15.13 9.86 -4.94
CA ASP A 33 15.71 8.54 -4.67
C ASP A 33 17.07 8.57 -3.95
N THR A 34 17.61 9.76 -3.68
CA THR A 34 18.97 9.93 -3.12
C THR A 34 19.21 9.17 -1.80
N ALA A 35 18.15 9.01 -1.00
CA ALA A 35 18.19 8.35 0.30
C ALA A 35 17.93 6.84 0.26
N ILE A 36 17.74 6.22 -0.92
CA ILE A 36 17.44 4.78 -1.05
C ILE A 36 18.40 4.09 -2.03
N ALA A 37 18.56 2.78 -1.90
CA ALA A 37 19.36 1.97 -2.83
C ALA A 37 18.55 1.41 -4.00
N GLY A 38 17.22 1.39 -3.90
CA GLY A 38 16.34 0.89 -4.95
C GLY A 38 14.91 0.61 -4.46
N VAL A 39 14.10 0.11 -5.38
CA VAL A 39 12.69 -0.22 -5.13
C VAL A 39 12.31 -1.58 -5.70
N VAL A 40 11.41 -2.28 -5.01
CA VAL A 40 10.79 -3.53 -5.48
C VAL A 40 9.28 -3.38 -5.41
N LEU A 41 8.60 -3.55 -6.54
CA LEU A 41 7.16 -3.36 -6.66
C LEU A 41 6.48 -4.72 -6.92
N ALA A 42 6.06 -5.40 -5.85
CA ALA A 42 5.46 -6.72 -5.94
C ALA A 42 3.95 -6.63 -6.16
N GLY A 43 3.45 -7.01 -7.35
CA GLY A 43 2.02 -6.93 -7.67
C GLY A 43 1.45 -5.51 -7.49
N GLY A 44 2.28 -4.50 -7.74
CA GLY A 44 2.05 -3.12 -7.35
C GLY A 44 1.06 -2.37 -8.25
N VAL A 45 0.26 -1.49 -7.64
CA VAL A 45 -0.63 -0.57 -8.38
C VAL A 45 -0.08 0.85 -8.27
N ILE A 46 0.68 1.29 -9.26
CA ILE A 46 1.34 2.61 -9.25
C ILE A 46 0.36 3.72 -9.68
N THR A 47 -0.54 3.42 -10.63
CA THR A 47 -1.52 4.36 -11.17
C THR A 47 -2.94 3.80 -11.08
N THR A 48 -3.93 4.69 -10.95
CA THR A 48 -5.36 4.34 -10.92
C THR A 48 -6.08 4.90 -12.15
N GLY A 49 -7.18 4.27 -12.57
CA GLY A 49 -7.94 4.66 -13.77
C GLY A 49 -7.79 3.61 -14.86
N LYS A 50 -7.67 4.03 -16.13
CA LYS A 50 -7.54 3.12 -17.29
C LYS A 50 -6.37 2.13 -17.21
N ALA A 51 -5.37 2.41 -16.38
CA ALA A 51 -4.22 1.54 -16.16
C ALA A 51 -4.48 0.42 -15.15
N ARG A 52 -5.64 0.41 -14.47
CA ARG A 52 -6.06 -0.76 -13.69
C ARG A 52 -6.67 -1.78 -14.64
N GLU A 53 -6.07 -2.96 -14.64
CA GLU A 53 -6.63 -4.12 -15.31
C GLU A 53 -7.91 -4.59 -14.59
N ASP A 54 -8.87 -5.14 -15.34
CA ASP A 54 -10.17 -5.56 -14.81
C ASP A 54 -10.05 -6.59 -13.67
N TRP A 55 -9.04 -7.46 -13.74
CA TRP A 55 -8.77 -8.45 -12.68
C TRP A 55 -8.36 -7.81 -11.34
N MET A 56 -7.93 -6.54 -11.35
CA MET A 56 -7.56 -5.79 -10.14
C MET A 56 -8.79 -5.25 -9.38
N VAL A 57 -10.00 -5.38 -9.94
CA VAL A 57 -11.26 -4.96 -9.32
C VAL A 57 -12.27 -6.12 -9.38
N GLY A 58 -12.00 -7.17 -8.61
CA GLY A 58 -12.98 -8.24 -8.38
C GLY A 58 -14.03 -7.89 -7.31
N PRO A 59 -15.08 -8.69 -7.15
CA PRO A 59 -16.10 -8.51 -6.11
C PRO A 59 -15.55 -8.43 -4.68
N SER A 60 -14.39 -9.08 -4.45
CA SER A 60 -13.68 -9.06 -3.17
C SER A 60 -12.68 -7.90 -3.04
N SER A 61 -12.66 -6.95 -3.98
CA SER A 61 -11.75 -5.82 -3.95
C SER A 61 -11.96 -4.98 -2.68
N PRO A 62 -10.89 -4.65 -1.92
CA PRO A 62 -11.03 -3.78 -0.75
C PRO A 62 -11.59 -2.40 -1.12
N GLY A 63 -11.40 -1.95 -2.36
CA GLY A 63 -11.99 -0.70 -2.86
C GLY A 63 -13.52 -0.69 -2.92
N LEU A 64 -14.16 -1.87 -2.85
CA LEU A 64 -15.62 -1.99 -2.79
C LEU A 64 -16.14 -2.07 -1.34
N ASN A 65 -15.26 -2.28 -0.36
CA ASN A 65 -15.64 -2.33 1.05
C ASN A 65 -15.66 -0.92 1.64
N ARG A 66 -16.83 -0.28 1.66
CA ARG A 66 -17.02 1.10 2.15
C ARG A 66 -16.62 1.27 3.62
N ASP A 67 -16.74 0.22 4.44
CA ASP A 67 -16.40 0.27 5.86
C ASP A 67 -14.88 0.45 6.08
N LEU A 68 -14.03 0.13 5.10
CA LEU A 68 -12.59 0.43 5.19
C LEU A 68 -12.27 1.94 5.08
N TYR A 69 -13.22 2.74 4.59
CA TYR A 69 -13.01 4.16 4.27
C TYR A 69 -13.95 5.09 5.05
N THR A 70 -14.62 4.58 6.08
CA THR A 70 -15.45 5.39 6.97
C THR A 70 -14.61 6.15 8.01
N GLU A 71 -15.19 7.21 8.58
CA GLU A 71 -14.62 7.93 9.73
C GLU A 71 -15.07 7.35 11.07
N ASP A 72 -15.99 6.38 11.05
CA ASP A 72 -16.36 5.61 12.24
C ASP A 72 -15.24 4.60 12.59
N ASP A 73 -14.58 4.82 13.71
CA ASP A 73 -13.42 4.03 14.12
C ASP A 73 -13.75 2.55 14.37
N ASP A 74 -14.92 2.25 14.93
CA ASP A 74 -15.31 0.88 15.26
C ASP A 74 -15.60 0.07 13.99
N LEU A 75 -16.35 0.67 13.05
CA LEU A 75 -16.61 0.07 11.74
C LEU A 75 -15.32 -0.13 10.94
N ARG A 76 -14.45 0.89 10.93
CA ARG A 76 -13.17 0.84 10.23
C ARG A 76 -12.22 -0.21 10.81
N ALA A 77 -12.14 -0.31 12.14
CA ALA A 77 -11.32 -1.32 12.81
C ALA A 77 -11.81 -2.74 12.51
N ALA A 78 -13.12 -2.99 12.60
CA ALA A 78 -13.71 -4.29 12.29
C ALA A 78 -13.48 -4.70 10.83
N ALA A 79 -13.68 -3.78 9.88
CA ALA A 79 -13.43 -4.01 8.46
C ALA A 79 -11.96 -4.28 8.18
N THR A 80 -11.04 -3.53 8.81
CA THR A 80 -9.58 -3.71 8.67
C THR A 80 -9.16 -5.08 9.16
N ALA A 81 -9.63 -5.52 10.33
CA ALA A 81 -9.31 -6.84 10.87
C ALA A 81 -9.79 -7.97 9.94
N LYS A 82 -10.99 -7.83 9.34
CA LYS A 82 -11.51 -8.79 8.35
C LYS A 82 -10.65 -8.83 7.08
N PHE A 83 -10.24 -7.66 6.57
CA PHE A 83 -9.37 -7.58 5.40
C PHE A 83 -8.01 -8.26 5.65
N VAL A 84 -7.38 -7.97 6.80
CA VAL A 84 -6.10 -8.61 7.18
C VAL A 84 -6.23 -10.13 7.24
N ARG A 85 -7.31 -10.65 7.86
CA ARG A 85 -7.56 -12.11 7.88
C ARG A 85 -7.73 -12.70 6.48
N ALA A 86 -8.38 -11.99 5.55
CA ALA A 86 -8.55 -12.46 4.18
C ALA A 86 -7.25 -12.45 3.35
N CYS A 87 -6.27 -11.63 3.75
CA CYS A 87 -4.95 -11.57 3.11
C CYS A 87 -3.89 -12.43 3.81
N ALA A 88 -4.17 -12.91 5.02
CA ALA A 88 -3.33 -13.84 5.72
C ALA A 88 -3.57 -15.26 5.20
N PHE A 89 -2.49 -16.01 4.99
CA PHE A 89 -2.58 -17.44 4.80
C PHE A 89 -2.96 -18.10 6.13
N ASP A 90 -4.02 -18.92 6.12
CA ASP A 90 -4.40 -19.80 7.23
C ASP A 90 -3.99 -21.23 6.85
N PRO A 91 -2.97 -21.83 7.51
CA PRO A 91 -2.38 -23.12 7.13
C PRO A 91 -3.33 -24.33 7.19
#